data_AF-A0A177GD40-F1
#
_entry.id   AF-A0A177GD40-F1
#
_cell.length_a   1.000
_cell.length_b   1.000
_cell.length_c   1.000
_cell.angle_alpha   90.00
_cell.angle_beta   90.00
_cell.angle_gamma   90.00
#
_symmetry.space_group_name_H-M   'P 1'
#
loop_
_entity.id
_entity.type
_entity.pdbx_description
1 polymer ?
#
loop_
_entity_poly.entity_id
_entity_poly.type
_entity_poly.pdbx_seq_one_letter_code
_entity_poly.pdbx_strand_id
1 'polypeptide(L)' 'MAPQASLAWQINTHLSWTQYVSRFMTSNALNRAGGSSGTYYQSNFVFRF' A
#
# COMPACT_ATOMS: atom_id res chain seq x y z
N MET A 1 -2.49 6.37 10.92
CA MET A 1 -1.80 6.81 9.69
C MET A 1 -1.15 5.60 9.05
N ALA A 2 -1.24 5.47 7.73
CA ALA A 2 -0.07 5.28 6.85
C ALA A 2 -0.30 4.27 5.72
N PRO A 3 0.21 4.57 4.51
CA PRO A 3 0.90 3.55 3.74
C PRO A 3 2.08 3.04 4.56
N GLN A 4 2.14 1.74 4.81
CA GLN A 4 3.24 1.10 5.54
C GLN A 4 4.56 1.09 4.77
N ALA A 5 4.49 1.15 3.46
CA ALA A 5 5.64 1.38 2.60
C ALA A 5 5.15 1.91 1.24
N SER A 6 5.94 2.79 0.63
CA SER A 6 5.77 3.18 -0.76
C SER A 6 7.09 3.00 -1.49
N LEU A 7 7.05 2.28 -2.60
CA LEU A 7 8.19 2.12 -3.49
C LEU A 7 7.89 2.84 -4.80
N ALA A 8 8.66 3.87 -5.12
CA ALA A 8 8.56 4.56 -6.41
C ALA A 8 9.81 4.23 -7.24
N TRP A 9 9.60 3.66 -8.42
CA TRP A 9 10.62 3.38 -9.40
C TRP A 9 10.35 4.18 -10.67
N GLN A 10 11.23 5.13 -10.93
CA GLN A 10 11.29 5.83 -12.21
C GLN A 10 12.26 5.09 -13.11
N ILE A 11 11.71 4.28 -14.01
CA ILE A 11 12.49 3.41 -14.91
C ILE A 11 13.10 4.25 -16.04
N ASN A 12 12.34 5.22 -16.55
CA ASN A 12 12.84 6.26 -17.45
C ASN A 12 11.94 7.52 -17.35
N THR A 13 12.14 8.51 -18.21
CA THR A 13 11.33 9.74 -18.29
C THR A 13 9.86 9.49 -18.61
N HIS A 14 9.55 8.38 -19.26
CA HIS A 14 8.22 8.03 -19.77
C HIS A 14 7.52 6.98 -18.92
N LEU A 15 8.23 6.30 -18.03
CA LEU A 15 7.74 5.09 -17.36
C LEU A 15 8.07 5.17 -15.88
N SER A 16 7.00 5.24 -15.08
CA SER A 16 7.08 5.25 -13.63
C SER A 16 6.18 4.17 -13.05
N TRP A 17 6.71 3.40 -12.11
CA TRP A 17 5.98 2.38 -11.39
C TRP A 17 6.02 2.69 -9.90
N THR A 18 4.86 2.81 -9.28
CA THR A 18 4.75 3.07 -7.84
C THR A 18 3.94 1.96 -7.18
N GLN A 19 4.45 1.41 -6.08
CA GLN A 19 3.77 0.42 -5.27
C GLN A 19 3.47 1.01 -3.90
N TYR A 20 2.27 0.77 -3.40
CA TYR A 20 1.81 1.19 -2.08
C TYR A 20 1.37 -0.04 -1.30
N VAL A 21 1.85 -0.17 -0.07
CA VAL A 21 1.46 -1.25 0.85
C VAL A 21 0.99 -0.61 2.14
N SER A 22 -0.17 -1.00 2.65
CA SER A 22 -0.74 -0.49 3.90
C SER A 22 -1.29 -1.63 4.75
N ARG A 23 -0.66 -1.86 5.90
CA ARG A 23 -1.11 -2.64 7.04
C ARG A 23 -2.09 -1.98 7.99
N PHE A 24 -3.28 -2.52 8.16
CA PHE A 24 -4.17 -2.13 9.24
C PHE A 24 -4.09 -3.20 10.34
N MET A 25 -3.45 -2.85 11.46
CA MET A 25 -3.35 -3.72 12.64
C MET A 25 -4.50 -3.40 13.60
N THR A 26 -5.38 -4.37 13.81
CA THR A 26 -6.46 -4.29 14.79
C THR A 26 -5.93 -4.48 16.20
N SER A 27 -6.45 -3.70 17.16
CA SER A 27 -6.08 -3.86 18.57
C SER A 27 -6.66 -5.16 19.15
N ASN A 28 -6.12 -5.62 20.28
CA ASN A 28 -6.56 -6.88 20.91
C ASN A 28 -8.06 -6.87 21.28
N ALA A 29 -8.59 -5.72 21.68
CA ALA A 29 -10.02 -5.54 21.94
C ALA A 29 -10.85 -5.63 20.65
N LEU A 30 -10.36 -5.05 19.53
CA LEU A 30 -11.02 -5.14 18.23
C LEU A 30 -10.99 -6.58 17.68
N ASN A 31 -9.88 -7.30 17.82
CA ASN A 31 -9.80 -8.71 17.43
C ASN A 31 -10.79 -9.59 18.22
N ARG A 32 -10.91 -9.35 19.54
CA ARG A 32 -11.89 -10.07 20.38
C ARG A 32 -13.34 -9.75 20.03
N ALA A 33 -13.61 -8.55 19.52
CA ALA A 33 -14.92 -8.15 19.00
C ALA A 33 -15.18 -8.64 17.56
N GLY A 34 -14.30 -9.47 16.98
CA GLY A 34 -14.44 -10.00 15.62
C GLY A 34 -13.86 -9.12 14.51
N GLY A 35 -13.16 -8.04 14.86
CA GLY A 35 -12.37 -7.24 13.92
C GLY A 35 -11.18 -8.03 13.40
N SER A 36 -10.74 -7.75 12.17
CA SER A 36 -9.60 -8.41 11.54
C SER A 36 -8.60 -7.38 11.03
N SER A 37 -7.31 -7.72 11.11
CA SER A 37 -6.25 -6.94 10.48
C SER A 37 -6.32 -7.10 8.97
N GLY A 38 -6.17 -6.00 8.24
CA GLY A 38 -6.26 -5.98 6.78
C GLY A 38 -4.97 -5.51 6.14
N THR A 39 -4.62 -6.06 4.97
CA THR A 39 -3.51 -5.53 4.16
C THR A 39 -4.07 -5.01 2.85
N TYR A 40 -3.71 -3.77 2.53
CA TYR A 40 -4.02 -3.12 1.27
C TYR A 40 -2.74 -3.03 0.43
N TYR A 41 -2.83 -3.50 -0.80
CA TYR A 41 -1.75 -3.42 -1.78
C TYR A 41 -2.28 -2.74 -3.03
N GLN A 42 -1.56 -1.74 -3.51
CA GLN A 42 -1.84 -1.07 -4.77
C GLN A 42 -0.58 -0.95 -5.60
N SER A 43 -0.67 -1.36 -6.87
CA SER A 43 0.38 -1.18 -7.87
C SER A 43 -0.11 -0.19 -8.91
N ASN A 44 0.65 0.88 -9.13
CA ASN A 44 0.33 1.92 -10.10
C ASN A 44 1.44 2.03 -11.15
N PHE A 45 1.12 1.66 -12.38
CA PHE A 45 2.03 1.71 -13.52
C PHE A 45 1.59 2.81 -14.47
N VAL A 46 2.47 3.79 -14.69
CA VAL A 46 2.17 5.00 -15.47
C VAL A 46 3.15 5.11 -16.63
N PHE A 47 2.60 5.27 -17.82
CA PHE A 47 3.31 5.58 -19.05
C PHE A 47 2.90 6.97 -19.55
N ARG A 48 3.87 7.82 -19.89
CA ARG A 48 3.68 9.20 -20.36
C ARG A 48 4.47 9.42 -21.65
N PHE A 49 3.85 10.01 -22.66
CA PHE A 49 4.44 10.35 -23.96
C PHE A 49 4.42 11.85 -24.20
#